data_AF-A0A661Z6Q0-F1
#
_entry.id   AF-A0A661Z6Q0-F1
#
_cell.length_a   1.000
_cell.length_b   1.000
_cell.length_c   1.000
_cell.angle_alpha   90.00
_cell.angle_beta   90.00
_cell.angle_gamma   90.00
#
_symmetry.space_group_name_H-M   'P 1'
#
loop_
_entity.id
_entity.type
_entity.pdbx_description
1 polymer ?
#
loop_
_entity_poly.entity_id
_entity_poly.type
_entity_poly.pdbx_seq_one_letter_code
_entity_poly.pdbx_strand_id
1 'polypeptide(L)'
;MDAEIDDFEDTVDDQKVKKKDLPSPITQYIKDNFEYEYRYKDIWIKNNEKYGDFYFIVLKKQGEKKKFKLFFDTFGKFLNQEIEEL
;
A
#
# COMPACT_ATOMS: atom_id res chain seq x y z
N MET A 1 15.36 -13.12 10.35
CA MET A 1 15.60 -11.69 10.64
C MET A 1 14.31 -11.03 10.15
N ASP A 2 13.23 -11.24 10.91
CA ASP A 2 11.84 -11.11 10.46
C ASP A 2 11.10 -10.16 11.40
N ALA A 3 11.67 -8.98 11.63
CA ALA A 3 11.23 -8.07 12.69
C ALA A 3 10.44 -6.85 12.18
N GLU A 4 10.02 -6.80 10.91
CA GLU A 4 9.34 -5.63 10.35
C GLU A 4 7.97 -5.92 9.69
N ILE A 5 7.55 -7.19 9.65
CA ILE A 5 6.25 -7.59 9.05
C ILE A 5 5.10 -7.46 10.06
N ASP A 6 5.37 -7.69 11.34
CA ASP A 6 4.36 -7.75 12.42
C ASP A 6 3.56 -6.44 12.57
N ASP A 7 4.20 -5.30 12.28
CA ASP A 7 3.67 -3.99 12.65
C ASP A 7 2.43 -3.55 11.84
N PHE A 8 2.20 -4.15 10.67
CA PHE A 8 1.08 -3.83 9.79
C PHE A 8 0.02 -4.95 9.70
N GLU A 9 0.19 -6.05 10.45
CA GLU A 9 -0.80 -7.13 10.52
C GLU A 9 -1.92 -6.84 11.52
N ASP A 10 -1.64 -6.11 12.61
CA ASP A 10 -2.63 -5.74 13.63
C ASP A 10 -3.38 -4.46 13.24
N THR A 11 -4.35 -4.58 12.33
CA THR A 11 -5.18 -3.46 11.91
C THR A 11 -6.59 -3.56 12.49
N VAL A 12 -7.04 -2.48 13.11
CA VAL A 12 -8.28 -2.45 13.92
C VAL A 12 -9.51 -2.10 13.08
N ASP A 13 -9.32 -1.37 11.98
CA ASP A 13 -10.37 -0.99 11.02
C ASP A 13 -9.81 -0.97 9.60
N ASP A 14 -10.66 -1.29 8.62
CA ASP A 14 -10.35 -1.17 7.20
C ASP A 14 -11.48 -0.50 6.41
N GLN A 15 -11.12 0.53 5.66
CA GLN A 15 -12.01 1.22 4.74
C GLN A 15 -11.49 1.11 3.31
N LYS A 16 -12.27 0.48 2.44
CA LYS A 16 -11.94 0.43 1.00
C LYS A 16 -12.14 1.81 0.35
N VAL A 17 -11.12 2.28 -0.37
CA VAL A 17 -11.17 3.57 -1.08
C VAL A 17 -10.83 3.41 -2.56
N LYS A 18 -11.12 4.42 -3.39
CA LYS A 18 -10.78 4.39 -4.81
C LYS A 18 -9.51 5.18 -5.07
N LYS A 19 -8.83 4.90 -6.18
CA LYS A 19 -7.61 5.62 -6.61
C LYS A 19 -7.78 7.14 -6.63
N LYS A 20 -8.97 7.61 -7.01
CA LYS A 20 -9.30 9.04 -7.07
C LYS A 20 -9.33 9.74 -5.70
N ASP A 21 -9.47 8.96 -4.62
CA ASP A 21 -9.52 9.45 -3.25
C ASP A 21 -8.11 9.45 -2.62
N LEU A 22 -7.09 8.95 -3.33
CA LEU A 22 -5.70 8.98 -2.86
C LEU A 22 -5.12 10.39 -2.92
N PRO A 23 -4.34 10.79 -1.91
CA PRO A 23 -3.49 11.97 -1.98
C PRO A 23 -2.58 11.95 -3.22
N SER A 24 -2.41 13.12 -3.85
CA SER A 24 -1.54 13.28 -5.02
C SER A 24 -0.11 12.74 -4.82
N PRO A 25 0.54 12.93 -3.65
CA PRO A 25 1.89 12.39 -3.42
C PRO A 25 1.98 10.87 -3.60
N ILE A 26 0.96 10.12 -3.18
CA ILE A 26 0.92 8.66 -3.34
C ILE A 26 0.80 8.29 -4.81
N THR A 27 -0.09 8.96 -5.55
CA THR A 27 -0.27 8.67 -6.98
C THR A 27 0.98 9.01 -7.79
N GLN A 28 1.71 10.06 -7.39
CA GLN A 28 2.97 10.45 -8.00
C GLN A 28 4.08 9.43 -7.69
N TYR A 29 4.22 9.02 -6.42
CA TYR A 29 5.16 7.98 -6.03
C TYR A 29 4.97 6.69 -6.85
N ILE A 30 3.73 6.24 -7.00
CA ILE A 30 3.44 5.02 -7.76
C ILE A 30 3.81 5.18 -9.24
N LYS A 31 3.55 6.36 -9.82
CA LYS A 31 3.89 6.65 -11.22
C LYS A 31 5.41 6.69 -11.45
N ASP A 32 6.17 7.20 -10.49
CA ASP A 32 7.62 7.37 -10.61
C ASP A 32 8.39 6.06 -10.35
N ASN A 33 7.83 5.15 -9.54
CA ASN A 33 8.52 3.93 -9.09
C ASN A 33 8.02 2.63 -9.72
N PHE A 34 6.83 2.60 -10.33
CA PHE A 34 6.25 1.39 -10.91
C PHE A 34 5.98 1.54 -12.39
N GLU A 35 6.22 0.47 -13.15
CA GLU A 35 5.88 0.40 -14.57
C GLU A 35 4.38 0.61 -14.81
N TYR A 36 4.03 1.16 -15.98
CA TYR A 36 2.64 1.42 -16.36
C TYR A 36 1.74 0.17 -16.38
N GLU A 37 2.34 -1.02 -16.43
CA GLU A 37 1.67 -2.32 -16.41
C GLU A 37 1.20 -2.72 -15.01
N TYR A 38 1.79 -2.17 -13.94
CA TYR A 38 1.28 -2.37 -12.58
C TYR A 38 -0.04 -1.63 -12.41
N ARG A 39 -1.05 -2.36 -11.95
CA ARG A 39 -2.40 -1.84 -11.69
C ARG A 39 -2.72 -1.92 -10.21
N TYR A 40 -3.49 -0.94 -9.74
CA TYR A 40 -4.11 -0.97 -8.41
C TYR A 40 -5.07 -2.15 -8.35
N LYS A 41 -4.74 -3.13 -7.52
CA LYS A 41 -5.60 -4.27 -7.22
C LYS A 41 -6.56 -3.92 -6.09
N ASP A 42 -6.02 -3.33 -5.03
CA ASP A 42 -6.75 -3.02 -3.81
C ASP A 42 -6.17 -1.77 -3.15
N ILE A 43 -7.03 -0.94 -2.57
CA ILE A 43 -6.67 0.32 -1.90
C ILE A 43 -7.56 0.45 -0.67
N TRP A 44 -6.92 0.58 0.50
CA TRP A 44 -7.58 0.63 1.79
C TRP A 44 -6.97 1.74 2.64
N ILE A 45 -7.77 2.36 3.48
CA ILE A 45 -7.29 3.06 4.67
C ILE A 45 -7.40 2.05 5.80
N LYS A 46 -6.32 1.86 6.52
CA LYS A 46 -6.26 0.98 7.69
C LYS A 46 -5.80 1.78 8.90
N ASN A 47 -6.16 1.33 10.09
CA ASN A 47 -5.69 1.91 11.34
C ASN A 47 -4.91 0.87 12.15
N ASN A 48 -3.77 1.26 12.73
CA ASN A 48 -3.09 0.48 13.76
C ASN A 48 -2.64 1.36 14.94
N GLU A 49 -2.28 0.74 16.07
CA GLU A 49 -1.91 1.47 17.28
C GLU A 49 -0.62 2.30 17.15
N LYS A 50 0.30 1.90 16.25
CA LYS A 50 1.62 2.53 16.12
C LYS A 50 1.65 3.71 15.15
N TYR A 51 1.05 3.57 13.97
CA TYR A 51 1.06 4.59 12.92
C TYR A 51 -0.27 5.35 12.81
N GLY A 52 -1.33 4.90 13.49
CA GLY A 52 -2.67 5.44 13.34
C GLY A 52 -3.23 5.07 11.96
N ASP A 53 -3.92 6.02 11.32
CA ASP A 53 -4.46 5.80 9.98
C ASP A 53 -3.34 5.81 8.92
N PHE A 54 -3.37 4.84 8.02
CA PHE A 54 -2.44 4.74 6.90
C PHE A 54 -3.13 4.17 5.66
N TYR A 55 -2.60 4.52 4.48
CA TYR A 55 -3.02 3.92 3.22
C TYR A 55 -2.28 2.62 2.96
N PHE A 56 -3.04 1.57 2.72
CA PHE A 56 -2.56 0.27 2.26
C PHE A 56 -2.95 0.05 0.79
N ILE A 57 -1.95 -0.11 -0.08
CA ILE A 57 -2.13 -0.19 -1.52
C ILE A 57 -1.49 -1.45 -2.06
N VAL A 58 -2.27 -2.26 -2.77
CA VAL A 58 -1.77 -3.45 -3.46
C VAL A 58 -1.68 -3.18 -4.94
N LEU A 59 -0.48 -3.26 -5.49
CA LEU A 59 -0.21 -3.24 -6.93
C LEU A 59 0.04 -4.65 -7.44
N LYS A 60 -0.49 -4.96 -8.63
CA LYS A 60 -0.25 -6.21 -9.33
C LYS A 60 -0.11 -5.98 -10.83
N LYS A 61 0.82 -6.69 -11.46
CA LYS A 61 0.97 -6.79 -12.93
C LYS A 61 0.30 -8.07 -13.44
N GLN A 62 -0.42 -7.98 -14.56
CA GLN A 62 -1.05 -9.17 -15.15
C GLN A 62 0.03 -10.12 -15.68
N GLY A 63 -0.14 -11.42 -15.45
CA GLY A 63 0.86 -12.43 -15.83
C GLY A 63 1.99 -12.62 -14.82
N GLU A 64 2.16 -11.69 -13.86
CA GLU A 64 3.10 -11.88 -12.76
C GLU A 64 2.43 -12.49 -11.53
N LYS A 65 3.17 -13.40 -10.89
CA LYS A 65 2.85 -13.96 -9.58
C LYS A 65 3.38 -13.08 -8.45
N LYS A 66 3.62 -11.80 -8.70
CA LYS A 66 4.13 -10.85 -7.71
C LYS A 66 3.11 -9.76 -7.44
N LYS A 67 2.96 -9.41 -6.17
CA LYS A 67 2.22 -8.23 -5.73
C LYS A 67 3.14 -7.36 -4.89
N PHE A 68 2.94 -6.04 -5.00
CA PHE A 68 3.56 -5.08 -4.12
C PHE A 68 2.50 -4.53 -3.17
N LYS A 69 2.75 -4.66 -1.87
CA LYS A 69 1.98 -4.01 -0.83
C LYS A 69 2.73 -2.75 -0.43
N LEU A 70 2.08 -1.60 -0.50
CA LEU A 70 2.68 -0.30 -0.21
C LEU A 70 1.92 0.35 0.92
N PHE A 71 2.67 0.93 1.85
CA PHE A 71 2.16 1.56 3.05
C PHE A 71 2.54 3.03 3.01
N PHE A 72 1.57 3.92 3.19
CA PHE A 72 1.78 5.37 3.24
C PHE A 72 1.03 5.97 4.42
N ASP A 73 1.57 7.03 5.02
CA ASP A 73 0.82 7.79 6.01
C ASP A 73 -0.35 8.58 5.37
N THR A 74 -1.19 9.20 6.18
CA THR A 74 -2.31 10.04 5.72
C THR A 74 -1.89 11.25 4.88
N PHE A 75 -0.63 11.70 5.00
CA PHE A 75 -0.05 12.79 4.20
C PHE A 75 0.54 12.31 2.87
N GLY A 76 0.56 10.99 2.63
CA GLY A 76 1.11 10.38 1.43
C GLY A 76 2.62 10.19 1.44
N LYS A 77 3.25 10.23 2.62
CA LYS A 77 4.65 9.84 2.80
C LYS A 77 4.75 8.32 2.78
N PHE A 78 5.70 7.81 2.01
CA PHE A 78 6.00 6.37 1.98
C PHE A 78 6.51 5.90 3.34
N LEU A 79 5.89 4.85 3.87
CA LEU A 79 6.27 4.20 5.14
C LEU A 79 7.05 2.93 4.86
N ASN A 80 6.46 2.00 4.11
CA ASN A 80 7.05 0.70 3.85
C ASN A 80 6.54 0.08 2.53
N GLN A 81 7.25 -0.93 2.04
CA GLN A 81 6.80 -1.81 0.96
C GLN A 81 7.09 -3.27 1.29
N GLU A 82 6.19 -4.14 0.87
CA GLU A 82 6.38 -5.58 0.92
C GLU A 82 6.10 -6.20 -0.43
N ILE A 83 6.83 -7.26 -0.73
CA ILE A 83 6.66 -8.05 -1.94
C ILE A 83 6.05 -9.39 -1.54
N GLU A 84 4.89 -9.70 -2.11
CA GLU A 84 4.23 -10.99 -1.93
C GLU A 84 4.29 -11.76 -3.25
N GLU A 85 4.95 -12.92 -3.22
CA GLU A 85 4.95 -13.89 -4.33
C GLU A 85 3.80 -14.90 -4.14
N LEU A 86 3.03 -15.13 -5.21
CA LEU A 86 1.82 -15.98 -5.29
C LEU A 86 2.12 -17.39 -5.80
#